data_AF-A0A425WQ05-F1
#
_entry.id   AF-A0A425WQ05-F1
#
_cell.length_a   1.000
_cell.length_b   1.000
_cell.length_c   1.000
_cell.angle_alpha   90.00
_cell.angle_beta   90.00
_cell.angle_gamma   90.00
#
_symmetry.space_group_name_H-M   'P 1'
#
loop_
_entity.id
_entity.type
_entity.pdbx_description
1 polymer ?
#
loop_
_entity_poly.entity_id
_entity_poly.type
_entity_poly.pdbx_seq_one_letter_code
_entity_poly.pdbx_strand_id
1 'polypeptide(L)' 'NHIVAVRDGNQIGVSFHPELDEDTRIHELLINMT' A
#
# COMPACT_ATOMS: atom_id res chain seq x y z
N ASN A 1 -15.06 -0.22 11.88
CA ASN A 1 -13.96 0.73 11.58
C ASN A 1 -12.64 0.05 11.91
N HIS A 2 -12.01 -0.54 10.89
CA HIS A 2 -10.71 -1.21 11.03
C HIS A 2 -9.69 -0.46 10.17
N ILE A 3 -8.47 -0.33 10.68
CA ILE A 3 -7.34 0.19 9.89
C ILE A 3 -6.93 -0.93 8.93
N VAL A 4 -6.90 -0.64 7.62
CA VAL A 4 -6.57 -1.60 6.56
C VAL A 4 -5.28 -1.27 5.81
N ALA A 5 -4.72 -0.09 6.07
CA ALA A 5 -3.43 0.35 5.55
C ALA A 5 -2.74 1.29 6.55
N VAL A 6 -1.43 1.18 6.68
CA VAL A 6 -0.58 2.05 7.52
C VAL A 6 0.70 2.41 6.76
N ARG A 7 1.30 3.56 7.10
CA ARG A 7 2.62 3.98 6.62
C ARG A 7 3.44 4.47 7.81
N ASP A 8 4.71 4.07 7.87
CA ASP A 8 5.72 4.57 8.80
C ASP A 8 7.03 4.81 8.06
N GLY A 9 7.42 6.07 7.89
CA GLY A 9 8.53 6.45 7.03
C GLY A 9 8.41 5.90 5.60
N ASN A 10 9.36 5.04 5.23
CA ASN A 10 9.44 4.36 3.93
C ASN A 10 8.88 2.92 3.96
N GLN A 11 8.13 2.57 5.01
CA GLN A 11 7.43 1.29 5.13
C GLN A 11 5.93 1.50 4.95
N ILE A 12 5.27 0.58 4.24
CA ILE A 12 3.82 0.52 4.07
C ILE A 12 3.34 -0.90 4.40
N GLY A 13 2.21 -1.00 5.11
CA GLY A 13 1.57 -2.27 5.44
C GLY A 13 0.09 -2.22 5.08
N VAL A 14 -0.42 -3.29 4.46
CA VAL A 14 -1.82 -3.44 4.04
C VAL A 14 -2.37 -4.79 4.51
N SER A 15 -3.66 -4.84 4.85
CA SER A 15 -4.32 -6.08 5.30
C SER A 15 -4.98 -6.85 4.16
N PHE A 16 -4.70 -6.48 2.91
CA PHE A 16 -5.28 -7.03 1.69
C PHE A 16 -4.18 -7.24 0.64
N HIS A 17 -4.52 -7.91 -0.46
CA HIS A 17 -3.61 -8.21 -1.57
C HIS A 17 -3.78 -7.15 -2.68
N PRO A 18 -2.97 -6.07 -2.69
CA PRO A 18 -3.07 -5.04 -3.73
C PRO A 18 -2.73 -5.56 -5.13
N GLU A 19 -2.13 -6.75 -5.25
CA GLU A 19 -1.76 -7.40 -6.50
C GLU A 19 -2.90 -8.19 -7.18
N LEU A 20 -4.04 -8.37 -6.51
CA LEU A 20 -5.20 -9.11 -7.05
C LEU A 20 -6.24 -8.20 -7.72
N ASP A 21 -5.87 -6.96 -8.02
CA ASP A 21 -6.65 -5.98 -8.79
C ASP A 21 -5.73 -5.32 -9.84
N GLU A 22 -6.30 -4.77 -10.90
CA GLU A 22 -5.58 -4.03 -11.95
C GLU A 22 -5.16 -2.62 -11.50
N ASP A 23 -5.66 -2.15 -10.34
CA ASP A 23 -5.32 -0.85 -9.76
C ASP A 23 -3.92 -0.83 -9.13
N THR A 24 -2.99 -0.18 -9.82
CA THR A 24 -1.58 -0.13 -9.44
C THR A 24 -1.22 0.94 -8.42
N ARG A 25 -2.17 1.74 -7.91
CA ARG A 25 -1.85 2.93 -7.11
C ARG A 25 -1.10 2.65 -5.81
N ILE A 26 -1.30 1.49 -5.18
CA ILE A 26 -0.53 1.09 -3.99
C ILE A 26 0.93 0.74 -4.37
N HIS A 27 1.13 0.13 -5.54
CA HIS A 27 2.47 -0.15 -6.07
C HIS A 27 3.20 1.14 -6.46
N GLU A 28 2.50 2.07 -7.12
CA GLU A 28 3.02 3.40 -7.48
C GLU A 28 3.38 4.22 -6.23
N LEU A 29 2.54 4.15 -5.19
CA LEU A 29 2.83 4.76 -3.90
C LEU A 29 4.14 4.22 -3.32
N LEU A 30 4.32 2.89 -3.31
CA LEU A 30 5.56 2.25 -2.83
C LEU A 30 6.80 2.72 -3.59
N ILE A 31 6.73 2.81 -4.93
CA ILE A 31 7.84 3.29 -5.78
C ILE A 31 8.20 4.74 -5.44
N ASN A 32 7.22 5.59 -5.18
CA ASN A 32 7.42 7.01 -4.91
C ASN A 32 7.85 7.32 -3.45
N MET A 33 8.16 6.29 -2.64
CA MET A 33 8.57 6.45 -1.23
C MET A 33 10.09 6.59 -1.02
N THR A 34 10.89 6.56 -2.09
CA THR A 34 12.33 6.88 -2.09
C THR A 34 12.60 8.32 -2.50
#